data_AF-A0A257ISL0-F1
#
_entry.id   AF-A0A257ISL0-F1
#
_cell.length_a   1.000
_cell.length_b   1.000
_cell.length_c   1.000
_cell.angle_alpha   90.00
_cell.angle_beta   90.00
_cell.angle_gamma   90.00
#
_symmetry.space_group_name_H-M   'P 1'
#
loop_
_entity.id
_entity.type
_entity.pdbx_description
1 polymer ?
#
loop_
_entity_poly.entity_id
_entity_poly.type
_entity_poly.pdbx_seq_one_letter_code
_entity_poly.pdbx_strand_id
1 'polypeptide(L)'
;MAGGKESPRQKMINMMYLVLTAMLALQVSNAILQKFVLLNNSLQQANKAADDSNNRTLAAMNDAVEKAGGKPEYRQLYNNGTVVRKKTAELITYIEGLKSIIVQDAGGGVDAETGGIKNLAEEEKVANIFVKNKKGYELKAKLEAYVAEIQKFAPNIKLGSLALDAKNDPAMQSTDAITRSKDFAELMFAQTPVPAALASLSQKQSDIRRYESEILDYLASQVGAKEIKFDKIFAVVIPDSRTVVAGQTYKAEIAIGAYSSAITPSISINGSGLPVKEGKGTYEVRTSGGTFDANGEMKRSYTATVSYPKPDGTRETVTQQEEYTVLKPSVEIMSQSMPALYFKCANRIQTSSPGLRDLFKPTFSGTGAEFIPGGGGKVTIVPNLAKVNLQVNNDGIALGSFGFSVRKVPKPTISAIANGQRVSDETSKRGLAASSVRTISVNAIADEDFKATNPEDATFRVSSFNIYLASGTRPKGKLENQSGNVNIGALAQQAEPGDRYLITVNKVQRKNFKGEIEEVSVGEMSFTIPLR
;
A
#
# COMPACT_ATOMS: atom_id res chain seq x y z
N MET A 1 -0.48 11.36 106.25
CA MET A 1 0.80 11.88 106.79
C MET A 1 1.16 13.11 105.97
N ALA A 2 1.25 14.36 106.44
CA ALA A 2 1.09 14.99 107.73
C ALA A 2 0.38 16.35 107.48
N GLY A 3 -0.68 16.65 108.22
CA GLY A 3 -1.44 17.91 108.13
C GLY A 3 -0.82 19.01 109.00
N GLY A 4 0.38 19.47 108.64
CA GLY A 4 0.97 20.67 109.22
C GLY A 4 0.36 21.91 108.57
N LYS A 5 -0.22 22.83 109.35
CA LYS A 5 -0.65 24.15 108.84
C LYS A 5 0.61 24.92 108.40
N GLU A 6 0.93 24.86 107.11
CA GLU A 6 2.00 25.64 106.50
C GLU A 6 1.81 27.14 106.79
N SER A 7 2.88 27.80 107.24
CA SER A 7 2.85 29.25 107.46
C SER A 7 2.55 29.99 106.14
N PRO A 8 1.91 31.17 106.16
CA PRO A 8 1.64 31.95 104.95
C PRO A 8 2.88 32.17 104.07
N ARG A 9 4.07 32.29 104.69
CA ARG A 9 5.36 32.38 104.00
C ARG A 9 5.73 31.08 103.26
N GLN A 10 5.51 29.92 103.87
CA GLN A 10 5.80 28.63 103.24
C GLN A 10 4.85 28.36 102.06
N LYS A 11 3.57 28.76 102.19
CA LYS A 11 2.61 28.70 101.06
C LYS A 11 3.01 29.58 99.89
N MET A 12 3.53 30.79 100.17
CA MET A 12 4.05 31.69 99.13
C MET A 12 5.29 31.11 98.44
N ILE A 13 6.21 30.51 99.19
CA ILE A 13 7.41 29.86 98.64
C ILE A 13 7.02 28.63 97.83
N ASN A 14 6.11 27.79 98.33
CA ASN A 14 5.64 26.60 97.62
C ASN A 14 4.86 26.97 96.35
N MET A 15 4.03 28.02 96.38
CA MET A 15 3.38 28.55 95.18
C MET A 15 4.41 29.09 94.18
N MET A 16 5.42 29.82 94.62
CA MET A 16 6.48 30.32 93.75
C MET A 16 7.28 29.18 93.12
N TYR A 17 7.59 28.12 93.89
CA TYR A 17 8.31 26.95 93.40
C TYR A 17 7.45 26.13 92.42
N LEU A 18 6.15 26.00 92.67
CA LEU A 18 5.19 25.40 91.73
C LEU A 18 5.11 26.20 90.44
N VAL A 19 5.01 27.53 90.52
CA VAL A 19 4.95 28.42 89.34
C VAL A 19 6.27 28.38 88.56
N LEU A 20 7.43 28.44 89.22
CA LEU A 20 8.75 28.33 88.57
C LEU A 20 8.98 26.95 87.93
N THR A 21 8.59 25.88 88.63
CA THR A 21 8.70 24.51 88.09
C THR A 21 7.74 24.30 86.93
N ALA A 22 6.52 24.86 87.00
CA ALA A 22 5.58 24.86 85.89
C ALA A 22 6.09 25.69 84.70
N MET A 23 6.72 26.84 84.95
CA MET A 23 7.34 27.67 83.90
C MET A 23 8.53 26.96 83.22
N LEU A 24 9.40 26.31 83.98
CA LEU A 24 10.50 25.49 83.43
C LEU A 24 9.98 24.29 82.64
N ALA A 25 8.89 23.66 83.11
CA ALA A 25 8.26 22.54 82.42
C ALA A 25 7.50 22.96 81.15
N LEU A 26 7.03 24.22 81.07
CA LEU A 26 6.36 24.79 79.89
C LEU A 26 7.35 25.19 78.79
N GLN A 27 8.64 25.38 79.11
CA GLN A 27 9.64 25.69 78.10
C GLN A 27 9.97 24.47 77.24
N VAL A 28 9.84 24.62 75.91
CA VAL A 28 10.22 23.59 74.96
C VAL A 28 11.72 23.33 75.05
N SER A 29 12.12 22.05 75.17
CA SER A 29 13.54 21.72 75.28
C SER A 29 14.33 22.16 74.03
N ASN A 30 15.53 22.70 74.23
CA ASN A 30 16.39 23.17 73.14
C ASN A 30 16.67 22.06 72.10
N ALA A 31 16.79 20.81 72.54
CA ALA A 31 16.98 19.66 71.65
C ALA A 31 15.81 19.45 70.67
N ILE A 32 14.57 19.74 71.09
CA ILE A 32 13.39 19.67 70.21
C ILE A 32 13.41 20.83 69.21
N LEU A 33 13.74 22.05 69.66
CA LEU A 33 13.83 23.23 68.78
C LEU A 33 14.89 23.04 67.68
N GLN A 34 16.03 22.45 68.00
CA GLN A 34 17.07 22.12 67.02
C GLN A 34 16.60 21.09 65.97
N LYS A 35 15.75 20.12 66.35
CA LYS A 35 15.15 19.20 65.37
C LYS A 35 14.22 19.92 64.39
N PHE A 36 13.49 20.95 64.84
CA PHE A 36 12.67 21.77 63.95
C PHE A 36 13.53 22.61 63.00
N VAL A 37 14.68 23.12 63.44
CA VAL A 37 15.65 23.78 62.53
C VAL A 37 16.13 22.81 61.46
N LEU A 38 16.49 21.58 61.84
CA LEU A 38 16.90 20.54 60.90
C LEU A 38 15.78 20.20 59.90
N LEU A 39 14.53 20.06 60.39
CA LEU A 39 13.37 19.81 59.54
C LEU A 39 13.16 20.96 58.54
N ASN A 40 13.22 22.21 58.99
CA ASN A 40 13.13 23.38 58.12
C ASN A 40 14.22 23.36 57.03
N ASN A 41 15.47 23.04 57.39
CA ASN A 41 16.56 22.97 56.42
C ASN A 41 16.32 21.86 55.38
N SER A 42 15.81 20.70 55.81
CA SER A 42 15.43 19.62 54.89
C SER A 42 14.30 20.05 53.95
N LEU A 43 13.27 20.75 54.45
CA LEU A 43 12.18 21.27 53.64
C LEU A 43 12.67 22.31 52.63
N GLN A 44 13.60 23.18 53.01
CA GLN A 44 14.18 24.15 52.08
C GLN A 44 14.97 23.49 50.95
N GLN A 45 15.72 22.42 51.24
CA GLN A 45 16.40 21.63 50.21
C GLN A 45 15.39 20.95 49.27
N ALA A 46 14.34 20.34 49.81
CA ALA A 46 13.27 19.74 49.03
C ALA A 46 12.55 20.78 48.14
N ASN A 47 12.31 21.98 48.67
CA ASN A 47 11.71 23.10 47.94
C ASN A 47 12.59 23.58 46.77
N LYS A 48 13.91 23.62 46.96
CA LYS A 48 14.85 23.94 45.88
C LYS A 48 14.81 22.86 44.80
N ALA A 49 14.85 21.59 45.18
CA ALA A 49 14.75 20.48 44.22
C ALA A 49 13.43 20.51 43.44
N ALA A 50 12.31 20.82 44.10
CA ALA A 50 11.02 20.98 43.45
C ALA A 50 11.00 22.18 42.48
N ASP A 51 11.61 23.32 42.84
CA ASP A 51 11.76 24.47 41.92
C ASP A 51 12.56 24.10 40.66
N ASP A 52 13.69 23.42 40.85
CA ASP A 52 14.55 22.97 39.76
C ASP A 52 13.83 21.95 38.86
N SER A 53 12.97 21.10 39.44
CA SER A 53 12.11 20.18 38.69
C SER A 53 11.07 20.94 37.86
N ASN A 54 10.37 21.90 38.46
CA ASN A 54 9.35 22.70 37.77
C ASN A 54 9.95 23.55 36.64
N ASN A 55 11.16 24.07 36.82
CA ASN A 55 11.92 24.73 35.76
C ASN A 55 12.24 23.78 34.60
N ARG A 56 12.65 22.54 34.90
CA ARG A 56 12.90 21.51 33.89
C ARG A 56 11.64 21.12 33.13
N THR A 57 10.51 20.96 33.81
CA THR A 57 9.22 20.68 33.15
C THR A 57 8.82 21.79 32.18
N LEU A 58 8.95 23.06 32.59
CA LEU A 58 8.62 24.19 31.73
C LEU A 58 9.56 24.28 30.51
N ALA A 59 10.87 24.02 30.69
CA ALA A 59 11.82 23.98 29.58
C ALA A 59 11.50 22.84 28.60
N ALA A 60 11.24 21.63 29.11
CA ALA A 60 10.84 20.47 28.29
C ALA A 60 9.53 20.73 27.54
N MET A 61 8.59 21.47 28.15
CA MET A 61 7.37 21.90 27.50
C MET A 61 7.66 22.83 26.33
N ASN A 62 8.56 23.82 26.48
CA ASN A 62 8.97 24.68 25.37
C ASN A 62 9.57 23.85 24.21
N ASP A 63 10.46 22.92 24.52
CA ASP A 63 11.06 22.03 23.51
C ASP A 63 10.00 21.18 22.79
N ALA A 64 9.00 20.69 23.51
CA ALA A 64 7.88 19.95 22.92
C ALA A 64 7.04 20.82 21.99
N VAL A 65 6.81 22.09 22.34
CA VAL A 65 6.12 23.07 21.48
C VAL A 65 6.90 23.31 20.19
N GLU A 66 8.22 23.52 20.27
CA GLU A 66 9.07 23.69 19.08
C GLU A 66 9.05 22.45 18.19
N LYS A 67 9.20 21.25 18.77
CA LYS A 67 9.15 19.98 18.02
C LYS A 67 7.79 19.74 17.35
N ALA A 68 6.71 20.25 17.93
CA ALA A 68 5.37 20.20 17.34
C ALA A 68 5.10 21.31 16.29
N GLY A 69 6.16 22.00 15.85
CA GLY A 69 6.08 23.03 14.81
C GLY A 69 5.64 24.41 15.30
N GLY A 70 5.71 24.68 16.61
CA GLY A 70 5.47 26.00 17.17
C GLY A 70 4.02 26.50 17.06
N LYS A 71 3.05 25.57 16.98
CA LYS A 71 1.64 25.89 16.77
C LYS A 71 1.09 26.88 17.82
N PRO A 72 0.26 27.87 17.43
CA PRO A 72 -0.25 28.90 18.35
C PRO A 72 -0.94 28.34 19.60
N GLU A 73 -1.72 27.26 19.44
CA GLU A 73 -2.41 26.61 20.54
C GLU A 73 -1.45 25.99 21.57
N TYR A 74 -0.34 25.39 21.13
CA TYR A 74 0.67 24.82 22.02
C TYR A 74 1.54 25.91 22.64
N ARG A 75 1.81 26.99 21.91
CA ARG A 75 2.47 28.17 22.47
C ARG A 75 1.65 28.81 23.59
N GLN A 76 0.33 28.87 23.44
CA GLN A 76 -0.55 29.37 24.48
C GLN A 76 -0.47 28.52 25.76
N LEU A 77 -0.40 27.20 25.64
CA LEU A 77 -0.21 26.31 26.80
C LEU A 77 1.11 26.63 27.53
N TYR A 78 2.21 26.82 26.78
CA TYR A 78 3.49 27.19 27.37
C TYR A 78 3.42 28.55 28.09
N ASN A 79 2.80 29.54 27.46
CA ASN A 79 2.57 30.86 28.06
C ASN A 79 1.74 30.77 29.36
N ASN A 80 0.75 29.88 29.41
CA ASN A 80 0.01 29.64 30.64
C ASN A 80 0.94 29.07 31.73
N GLY A 81 1.83 28.14 31.38
CA GLY A 81 2.84 27.60 32.31
C GLY A 81 3.81 28.65 32.83
N THR A 82 4.25 29.60 32.00
CA THR A 82 5.10 30.71 32.46
C THR A 82 4.38 31.66 33.41
N VAL A 83 3.08 31.91 33.18
CA VAL A 83 2.24 32.69 34.11
C VAL A 83 2.13 31.98 35.46
N VAL A 84 1.91 30.67 35.48
CA VAL A 84 1.90 29.88 36.74
C VAL A 84 3.23 30.02 37.47
N ARG A 85 4.38 29.81 36.80
CA ARG A 85 5.72 30.01 37.39
C ARG A 85 5.89 31.39 38.01
N LYS A 86 5.48 32.44 37.30
CA LYS A 86 5.57 33.82 37.78
C LYS A 86 4.77 34.03 39.07
N LYS A 87 3.52 33.57 39.09
CA LYS A 87 2.63 33.68 40.27
C LYS A 87 3.15 32.89 41.46
N THR A 88 3.70 31.69 41.22
CA THR A 88 4.37 30.91 42.26
C THR A 88 5.57 31.66 42.82
N ALA A 89 6.44 32.20 41.97
CA ALA A 89 7.62 32.94 42.41
C ALA A 89 7.27 34.18 43.24
N GLU A 90 6.23 34.93 42.85
CA GLU A 90 5.72 36.08 43.62
C GLU A 90 5.27 35.67 45.04
N LEU A 91 4.51 34.57 45.17
CA LEU A 91 4.05 34.07 46.45
C LEU A 91 5.19 33.49 47.31
N ILE A 92 6.10 32.73 46.71
CA ILE A 92 7.28 32.19 47.41
C ILE A 92 8.16 33.33 47.94
N THR A 93 8.37 34.39 47.15
CA THR A 93 9.12 35.58 47.56
C THR A 93 8.47 36.27 48.75
N TYR A 94 7.13 36.38 48.75
CA TYR A 94 6.39 36.91 49.90
C TYR A 94 6.60 36.05 51.16
N ILE A 95 6.56 34.72 51.03
CA ILE A 95 6.80 33.80 52.17
C ILE A 95 8.24 33.89 52.67
N GLU A 96 9.24 34.03 51.79
CA GLU A 96 10.63 34.29 52.21
C GLU A 96 10.76 35.61 52.98
N GLY A 97 10.02 36.65 52.57
CA GLY A 97 9.91 37.89 53.33
C GLY A 97 9.37 37.67 54.76
N LEU A 98 8.32 36.86 54.90
CA LEU A 98 7.77 36.48 56.22
C LEU A 98 8.76 35.68 57.07
N LYS A 99 9.51 34.75 56.46
CA LYS A 99 10.58 34.00 57.15
C LYS A 99 11.69 34.91 57.63
N SER A 100 12.09 35.90 56.83
CA SER A 100 13.07 36.91 57.22
C SER A 100 12.60 37.73 58.43
N ILE A 101 11.33 38.17 58.43
CA ILE A 101 10.71 38.88 59.55
C ILE A 101 10.74 38.01 60.83
N ILE A 102 10.42 36.71 60.74
CA ILE A 102 10.52 35.80 61.88
C ILE A 102 11.95 35.75 62.43
N VAL A 103 12.95 35.58 61.57
CA VAL A 103 14.36 35.47 61.99
C VAL A 103 14.84 36.76 62.66
N GLN A 104 14.50 37.92 62.11
CA GLN A 104 14.95 39.22 62.62
C GLN A 104 14.19 39.63 63.90
N ASP A 105 12.86 39.66 63.85
CA ASP A 105 12.04 40.30 64.89
C ASP A 105 11.78 39.36 66.07
N ALA A 106 11.40 38.10 65.78
CA ALA A 106 11.15 37.09 66.79
C ALA A 106 12.46 36.38 67.21
N GLY A 107 13.24 35.92 66.23
CA GLY A 107 14.50 35.21 66.45
C GLY A 107 15.64 36.07 66.99
N GLY A 108 15.53 37.40 66.97
CA GLY A 108 16.58 38.32 67.44
C GLY A 108 17.80 38.39 66.50
N GLY A 109 17.62 37.97 65.25
CA GLY A 109 18.67 37.86 64.24
C GLY A 109 19.47 36.58 64.33
N VAL A 110 20.51 36.52 63.49
CA VAL A 110 21.46 35.41 63.41
C VAL A 110 22.66 35.72 64.30
N ASP A 111 23.13 34.71 65.00
CA ASP A 111 24.34 34.76 65.80
C ASP A 111 25.58 34.72 64.89
N ALA A 112 26.51 35.66 65.08
CA ALA A 112 27.65 35.84 64.19
C ALA A 112 28.73 34.75 64.33
N GLU A 113 28.76 34.04 65.47
CA GLU A 113 29.76 33.01 65.76
C GLU A 113 29.27 31.62 65.35
N THR A 114 28.00 31.33 65.60
CA THR A 114 27.40 30.00 65.37
C THR A 114 26.60 29.90 64.08
N GLY A 115 26.19 31.03 63.48
CA GLY A 115 25.30 31.07 62.32
C GLY A 115 23.86 30.63 62.61
N GLY A 116 23.52 30.36 63.88
CA GLY A 116 22.19 29.95 64.32
C GLY A 116 21.28 31.14 64.65
N ILE A 117 19.98 30.90 64.77
CA ILE A 117 19.02 31.90 65.25
C ILE A 117 19.11 32.01 66.78
N LYS A 118 19.15 33.22 67.33
CA LYS A 118 19.40 33.46 68.76
C LYS A 118 18.26 32.98 69.65
N ASN A 119 17.02 33.41 69.37
CA ASN A 119 15.86 33.17 70.21
C ASN A 119 14.94 32.10 69.61
N LEU A 120 15.33 30.83 69.72
CA LEU A 120 14.58 29.71 69.14
C LEU A 120 13.23 29.46 69.85
N ALA A 121 13.16 29.67 71.17
CA ALA A 121 11.99 29.38 71.99
C ALA A 121 10.96 30.52 72.00
N GLU A 122 11.18 31.60 71.25
CA GLU A 122 10.27 32.75 71.21
C GLU A 122 8.97 32.38 70.46
N GLU A 123 7.84 32.57 71.13
CA GLU A 123 6.49 32.28 70.61
C GLU A 123 5.61 33.52 70.56
N GLU A 124 5.72 34.41 71.56
CA GLU A 124 4.86 35.57 71.70
C GLU A 124 5.07 36.55 70.56
N LYS A 125 6.33 36.78 70.16
CA LYS A 125 6.63 37.62 69.00
C LYS A 125 6.13 37.02 67.69
N VAL A 126 6.19 35.69 67.54
CA VAL A 126 5.62 35.01 66.36
C VAL A 126 4.11 35.24 66.32
N ALA A 127 3.41 35.02 67.43
CA ALA A 127 1.97 35.28 67.55
C ALA A 127 1.63 36.76 67.28
N ASN A 128 2.46 37.69 67.79
CA ASN A 128 2.27 39.12 67.56
C ASN A 128 2.40 39.48 66.07
N ILE A 129 3.36 38.90 65.34
CA ILE A 129 3.54 39.16 63.91
C ILE A 129 2.36 38.62 63.09
N PHE A 130 1.97 37.37 63.31
CA PHE A 130 1.03 36.68 62.42
C PHE A 130 -0.43 36.81 62.83
N VAL A 131 -0.73 36.78 64.12
CA VAL A 131 -2.10 36.85 64.64
C VAL A 131 -2.46 38.30 64.95
N LYS A 132 -1.72 38.98 65.83
CA LYS A 132 -2.04 40.35 66.27
C LYS A 132 -1.85 41.39 65.15
N ASN A 133 -0.72 41.36 64.46
CA ASN A 133 -0.41 42.24 63.32
C ASN A 133 -0.93 41.68 61.98
N LYS A 134 -1.70 40.58 62.04
CA LYS A 134 -2.47 40.01 60.94
C LYS A 134 -1.70 39.52 59.71
N LYS A 135 -0.37 39.33 59.79
CA LYS A 135 0.40 38.78 58.66
C LYS A 135 0.01 37.36 58.27
N GLY A 136 -0.49 36.56 59.22
CA GLY A 136 -1.02 35.22 58.95
C GLY A 136 -2.31 35.25 58.13
N TYR A 137 -3.18 36.24 58.39
CA TYR A 137 -4.39 36.46 57.60
C TYR A 137 -4.09 37.02 56.20
N GLU A 138 -3.08 37.90 56.07
CA GLU A 138 -2.60 38.35 54.76
C GLU A 138 -2.05 37.17 53.94
N LEU A 139 -1.28 36.28 54.58
CA LEU A 139 -0.80 35.05 53.96
C LEU A 139 -1.95 34.14 53.52
N LYS A 140 -2.96 33.93 54.38
CA LYS A 140 -4.17 33.15 54.04
C LYS A 140 -4.82 33.68 52.76
N ALA A 141 -5.08 34.99 52.69
CA ALA A 141 -5.70 35.59 51.51
C ALA A 141 -4.85 35.41 50.25
N LYS A 142 -3.52 35.56 50.35
CA LYS A 142 -2.61 35.34 49.20
C LYS A 142 -2.56 33.88 48.76
N LEU A 143 -2.60 32.93 49.70
CA LEU A 143 -2.66 31.49 49.40
C LEU A 143 -3.95 31.12 48.67
N GLU A 144 -5.10 31.61 49.14
CA GLU A 144 -6.39 31.35 48.52
C GLU A 144 -6.51 32.00 47.13
N ALA A 145 -6.03 33.24 46.99
CA ALA A 145 -5.97 33.93 45.70
C ALA A 145 -5.08 33.19 44.69
N TYR A 146 -3.92 32.70 45.13
CA TYR A 146 -3.02 31.93 44.28
C TYR A 146 -3.69 30.66 43.75
N VAL A 147 -4.30 29.84 44.63
CA VAL A 147 -5.02 28.62 44.22
C VAL A 147 -6.11 28.95 43.20
N ALA A 148 -6.91 30.00 43.44
CA ALA A 148 -7.97 30.42 42.53
C ALA A 148 -7.45 30.92 41.17
N GLU A 149 -6.26 31.53 41.12
CA GLU A 149 -5.64 31.94 39.86
C GLU A 149 -5.11 30.73 39.07
N ILE A 150 -4.34 29.85 39.70
CA ILE A 150 -3.69 28.73 38.98
C ILE A 150 -4.68 27.65 38.55
N GLN A 151 -5.79 27.47 39.30
CA GLN A 151 -6.87 26.54 38.99
C GLN A 151 -7.50 26.78 37.60
N LYS A 152 -7.44 28.03 37.10
CA LYS A 152 -7.95 28.40 35.76
C LYS A 152 -7.19 27.73 34.62
N PHE A 153 -5.93 27.34 34.85
CA PHE A 153 -5.08 26.73 33.85
C PHE A 153 -5.22 25.20 33.78
N ALA A 154 -5.82 24.56 34.80
CA ALA A 154 -6.16 23.14 34.78
C ALA A 154 -7.57 22.89 35.34
N PRO A 155 -8.64 23.16 34.56
CA PRO A 155 -10.02 23.01 35.02
C PRO A 155 -10.40 21.57 35.42
N ASN A 156 -9.66 20.58 34.94
CA ASN A 156 -9.90 19.15 35.22
C ASN A 156 -9.19 18.64 36.48
N ILE A 157 -8.27 19.43 37.07
CA ILE A 157 -7.59 19.11 38.32
C ILE A 157 -8.25 19.90 39.43
N LYS A 158 -8.60 19.27 40.56
CA LYS A 158 -9.19 19.99 41.70
C LYS A 158 -8.11 20.28 42.74
N LEU A 159 -7.68 21.53 42.83
CA LEU A 159 -6.72 21.96 43.86
C LEU A 159 -7.44 22.21 45.20
N GLY A 160 -6.88 21.67 46.29
CA GLY A 160 -7.38 21.92 47.65
C GLY A 160 -6.93 23.28 48.18
N SER A 161 -7.61 23.81 49.21
CA SER A 161 -7.14 25.04 49.87
C SER A 161 -5.80 24.81 50.59
N LEU A 162 -4.89 25.78 50.47
CA LEU A 162 -3.60 25.78 51.16
C LEU A 162 -3.67 26.36 52.58
N ALA A 163 -4.79 26.98 52.94
CA ALA A 163 -4.96 27.72 54.19
C ALA A 163 -6.24 27.31 54.94
N LEU A 164 -6.38 26.01 55.20
CA LEU A 164 -7.50 25.45 55.94
C LEU A 164 -7.49 25.91 57.41
N ASP A 165 -8.66 26.25 57.94
CA ASP A 165 -8.87 26.37 59.39
C ASP A 165 -8.91 24.97 60.02
N ALA A 166 -8.59 24.85 61.31
CA ALA A 166 -8.46 23.56 61.98
C ALA A 166 -9.70 22.66 61.84
N LYS A 167 -10.90 23.26 61.89
CA LYS A 167 -12.18 22.55 61.69
C LYS A 167 -12.32 21.84 60.33
N ASN A 168 -11.61 22.31 59.31
CA ASN A 168 -11.68 21.84 57.92
C ASN A 168 -10.44 21.00 57.52
N ASP A 169 -9.44 20.89 58.39
CA ASP A 169 -8.23 20.13 58.13
C ASP A 169 -8.38 18.68 58.65
N PRO A 170 -8.31 17.66 57.77
CA PRO A 170 -8.35 16.26 58.19
C PRO A 170 -7.29 15.90 59.24
N ALA A 171 -6.11 16.52 59.19
CA ALA A 171 -5.03 16.27 60.15
C ALA A 171 -5.39 16.73 61.57
N MET A 172 -6.34 17.66 61.72
CA MET A 172 -6.77 18.20 63.00
C MET A 172 -8.01 17.49 63.56
N GLN A 173 -8.48 16.41 62.93
CA GLN A 173 -9.71 15.75 63.36
C GLN A 173 -9.59 15.01 64.71
N SER A 174 -8.38 14.69 65.15
CA SER A 174 -8.13 13.97 66.41
C SER A 174 -7.61 14.87 67.53
N THR A 175 -7.63 16.20 67.36
CA THR A 175 -7.18 17.15 68.38
C THR A 175 -8.30 17.55 69.35
N ASP A 176 -7.92 18.19 70.46
CA ASP A 176 -8.84 18.77 71.43
C ASP A 176 -9.70 19.88 70.81
N ALA A 177 -10.81 20.20 71.50
CA ALA A 177 -11.81 21.17 71.01
C ALA A 177 -11.23 22.59 70.84
N ILE A 178 -10.25 22.99 71.66
CA ILE A 178 -9.64 24.32 71.60
C ILE A 178 -8.80 24.40 70.32
N THR A 179 -7.93 23.42 70.09
CA THR A 179 -7.13 23.36 68.85
C THR A 179 -8.01 23.32 67.60
N ARG A 180 -9.14 22.60 67.64
CA ARG A 180 -10.06 22.49 66.51
C ARG A 180 -10.82 23.79 66.19
N SER A 181 -10.95 24.68 67.16
CA SER A 181 -11.58 25.99 66.98
C SER A 181 -10.67 27.05 66.36
N LYS A 182 -9.34 26.82 66.34
CA LYS A 182 -8.36 27.78 65.83
C LYS A 182 -8.56 28.00 64.33
N ASP A 183 -8.50 29.26 63.92
CA ASP A 183 -8.39 29.61 62.51
C ASP A 183 -6.99 29.31 61.96
N PHE A 184 -6.78 29.43 60.65
CA PHE A 184 -5.48 29.16 60.01
C PHE A 184 -4.29 29.90 60.68
N ALA A 185 -4.45 31.19 60.99
CA ALA A 185 -3.35 31.99 61.50
C ALA A 185 -3.04 31.62 62.95
N GLU A 186 -4.07 31.40 63.76
CA GLU A 186 -3.94 30.95 65.15
C GLU A 186 -3.35 29.54 65.23
N LEU A 187 -3.82 28.63 64.37
CA LEU A 187 -3.35 27.25 64.30
C LEU A 187 -1.85 27.19 63.95
N MET A 188 -1.41 28.04 63.04
CA MET A 188 -0.04 28.01 62.54
C MET A 188 0.96 28.83 63.33
N PHE A 189 0.52 29.86 64.08
CA PHE A 189 1.44 30.86 64.64
C PHE A 189 1.16 31.31 66.08
N ALA A 190 0.02 30.98 66.72
CA ALA A 190 -0.32 31.55 68.04
C ALA A 190 0.54 31.04 69.21
N GLN A 191 0.97 29.79 69.16
CA GLN A 191 1.78 29.13 70.19
C GLN A 191 2.86 28.30 69.49
N THR A 192 3.68 29.00 68.71
CA THR A 192 4.58 28.37 67.76
C THR A 192 5.96 28.99 67.86
N PRO A 193 6.98 28.22 68.29
CA PRO A 193 8.33 28.75 68.40
C PRO A 193 8.93 29.03 67.03
N VAL A 194 9.92 29.92 66.98
CA VAL A 194 10.56 30.39 65.74
C VAL A 194 10.90 29.25 64.73
N PRO A 195 11.58 28.16 65.12
CA PRO A 195 11.90 27.07 64.19
C PRO A 195 10.67 26.36 63.61
N ALA A 196 9.61 26.21 64.42
CA ALA A 196 8.38 25.58 63.98
C ALA A 196 7.62 26.49 63.01
N ALA A 197 7.59 27.80 63.26
CA ALA A 197 6.97 28.77 62.35
C ALA A 197 7.69 28.81 60.99
N LEU A 198 9.03 28.76 60.99
CA LEU A 198 9.84 28.65 59.77
C LEU A 198 9.57 27.34 59.03
N ALA A 199 9.50 26.21 59.74
CA ALA A 199 9.18 24.92 59.15
C ALA A 199 7.78 24.90 58.53
N SER A 200 6.77 25.47 59.20
CA SER A 200 5.40 25.60 58.67
C SER A 200 5.36 26.43 57.39
N LEU A 201 6.07 27.56 57.34
CA LEU A 201 6.18 28.36 56.11
C LEU A 201 6.90 27.59 54.99
N SER A 202 7.99 26.89 55.30
CA SER A 202 8.72 26.05 54.34
C SER A 202 7.85 24.89 53.83
N GLN A 203 7.00 24.30 54.67
CA GLN A 203 6.02 23.31 54.24
C GLN A 203 4.99 23.91 53.27
N LYS A 204 4.50 25.13 53.52
CA LYS A 204 3.60 25.81 52.58
C LYS A 204 4.27 26.09 51.24
N GLN A 205 5.55 26.43 51.24
CA GLN A 205 6.32 26.53 49.99
C GLN A 205 6.36 25.17 49.25
N SER A 206 6.48 24.05 49.96
CA SER A 206 6.42 22.71 49.36
C SER A 206 5.05 22.45 48.71
N ASP A 207 3.97 22.76 49.42
CA ASP A 207 2.60 22.57 48.91
C ASP A 207 2.33 23.42 47.66
N ILE A 208 2.77 24.69 47.68
CA ILE A 208 2.67 25.62 46.53
C ILE A 208 3.42 25.05 45.32
N ARG A 209 4.66 24.58 45.53
CA ARG A 209 5.49 24.03 44.46
C ARG A 209 4.91 22.74 43.89
N ARG A 210 4.29 21.90 44.73
CA ARG A 210 3.58 20.71 44.28
C ARG A 210 2.40 21.08 43.37
N TYR A 211 1.57 22.06 43.76
CA TYR A 211 0.46 22.51 42.92
C TYR A 211 0.95 23.08 41.59
N GLU A 212 2.03 23.85 41.62
CA GLU A 212 2.70 24.28 40.39
C GLU A 212 3.12 23.09 39.52
N SER A 213 3.75 22.05 40.09
CA SER A 213 4.12 20.83 39.35
C SER A 213 2.90 20.19 38.68
N GLU A 214 1.82 19.98 39.43
CA GLU A 214 0.59 19.34 38.92
C GLU A 214 -0.01 20.11 37.74
N ILE A 215 -0.03 21.44 37.81
CA ILE A 215 -0.52 22.29 36.72
C ILE A 215 0.42 22.27 35.51
N LEU A 216 1.74 22.33 35.73
CA LEU A 216 2.72 22.27 34.66
C LEU A 216 2.68 20.92 33.94
N ASP A 217 2.56 19.82 34.67
CA ASP A 217 2.45 18.47 34.10
C ASP A 217 1.17 18.32 33.27
N TYR A 218 0.04 18.86 33.76
CA TYR A 218 -1.21 18.91 32.99
C TYR A 218 -1.05 19.69 31.69
N LEU A 219 -0.50 20.89 31.75
CA LEU A 219 -0.30 21.73 30.56
C LEU A 219 0.65 21.07 29.57
N ALA A 220 1.74 20.46 30.05
CA ALA A 220 2.69 19.72 29.24
C ALA A 220 2.04 18.51 28.55
N SER A 221 1.14 17.79 29.25
CA SER A 221 0.44 16.63 28.67
C SER A 221 -0.50 17.00 27.51
N GLN A 222 -0.92 18.25 27.40
CA GLN A 222 -1.76 18.73 26.31
C GLN A 222 -0.95 19.09 25.05
N VAL A 223 0.36 19.28 25.17
CA VAL A 223 1.24 19.58 24.03
C VAL A 223 1.42 18.32 23.18
N GLY A 224 1.02 18.39 21.91
CA GLY A 224 1.09 17.25 20.98
C GLY A 224 -0.02 16.20 21.14
N ALA A 225 -0.94 16.37 22.10
CA ALA A 225 -2.07 15.44 22.29
C ALA A 225 -3.04 15.38 21.10
N LYS A 226 -3.01 16.41 20.23
CA LYS A 226 -3.87 16.50 19.04
C LYS A 226 -3.18 16.03 17.76
N GLU A 227 -2.12 15.24 17.84
CA GLU A 227 -1.41 14.74 16.65
C GLU A 227 -1.54 13.22 16.48
N ILE A 228 -1.90 12.77 15.28
CA ILE A 228 -1.83 11.36 14.91
C ILE A 228 -0.37 11.02 14.66
N LYS A 229 0.21 10.13 15.47
CA LYS A 229 1.54 9.57 15.21
C LYS A 229 1.41 8.30 14.38
N PHE A 230 2.00 8.32 13.18
CA PHE A 230 2.16 7.14 12.34
C PHE A 230 3.42 6.39 12.78
N ASP A 231 3.26 5.25 13.44
CA ASP A 231 4.33 4.46 14.06
C ASP A 231 4.64 3.16 13.30
N LYS A 232 3.80 2.78 12.33
CA LYS A 232 4.00 1.62 11.47
C LYS A 232 4.22 2.06 10.03
N ILE A 233 5.40 1.77 9.49
CA ILE A 233 5.83 2.14 8.14
C ILE A 233 6.06 0.87 7.32
N PHE A 234 5.58 0.84 6.07
CA PHE A 234 5.73 -0.29 5.16
C PHE A 234 5.80 0.19 3.70
N ALA A 235 6.39 -0.60 2.82
CA ALA A 235 6.42 -0.29 1.38
C ALA A 235 5.14 -0.79 0.70
N VAL A 236 4.63 -0.01 -0.25
CA VAL A 236 3.51 -0.34 -1.13
C VAL A 236 4.02 -0.30 -2.56
N VAL A 237 3.81 -1.39 -3.31
CA VAL A 237 4.15 -1.48 -4.73
C VAL A 237 2.86 -1.60 -5.53
N ILE A 238 2.64 -0.67 -6.45
CA ILE A 238 1.43 -0.53 -7.26
C ILE A 238 1.83 -0.72 -8.73
N PRO A 239 1.81 -1.95 -9.25
CA PRO A 239 2.13 -2.22 -10.66
C PRO A 239 0.98 -1.86 -11.59
N ASP A 240 1.28 -1.31 -12.77
CA ASP A 240 0.28 -1.08 -13.83
C ASP A 240 -0.30 -2.44 -14.32
N SER A 241 0.54 -3.47 -14.38
CA SER A 241 0.15 -4.86 -14.64
C SER A 241 1.08 -5.82 -13.90
N ARG A 242 0.53 -6.93 -13.39
CA ARG A 242 1.32 -8.01 -12.76
C ARG A 242 1.93 -9.00 -13.76
N THR A 243 1.52 -8.94 -15.02
CA THR A 243 2.01 -9.81 -16.09
C THR A 243 2.40 -8.96 -17.29
N VAL A 244 3.60 -9.18 -17.81
CA VAL A 244 4.11 -8.52 -19.02
C VAL A 244 4.69 -9.56 -19.97
N VAL A 245 4.59 -9.32 -21.28
CA VAL A 245 5.26 -10.15 -22.28
C VAL A 245 6.76 -9.84 -22.29
N ALA A 246 7.59 -10.85 -22.51
CA ALA A 246 9.03 -10.67 -22.61
C ALA A 246 9.41 -9.55 -23.59
N GLY A 247 10.23 -8.61 -23.13
CA GLY A 247 10.68 -7.44 -23.89
C GLY A 247 9.75 -6.22 -23.87
N GLN A 248 8.58 -6.31 -23.22
CA GLN A 248 7.76 -5.13 -22.88
C GLN A 248 8.23 -4.49 -21.56
N THR A 249 7.98 -3.19 -21.41
CA THR A 249 8.32 -2.44 -20.19
C THR A 249 7.39 -2.80 -19.04
N TYR A 250 7.96 -3.23 -17.92
CA TYR A 250 7.25 -3.34 -16.64
C TYR A 250 7.28 -1.99 -15.91
N LYS A 251 6.11 -1.44 -15.56
CA LYS A 251 5.97 -0.18 -14.82
C LYS A 251 5.24 -0.42 -13.50
N ALA A 252 5.81 0.09 -12.41
CA ALA A 252 5.20 0.07 -11.08
C ALA A 252 5.57 1.32 -10.28
N GLU A 253 4.61 1.85 -9.53
CA GLU A 253 4.82 2.92 -8.57
C GLU A 253 5.19 2.33 -7.20
N ILE A 254 6.16 2.93 -6.53
CA ILE A 254 6.63 2.49 -5.21
C ILE A 254 6.41 3.63 -4.24
N ALA A 255 5.59 3.38 -3.22
CA ALA A 255 5.22 4.36 -2.20
C ALA A 255 5.49 3.82 -0.80
N ILE A 256 5.53 4.74 0.17
CA ILE A 256 5.56 4.41 1.59
C ILE A 256 4.13 4.47 2.11
N GLY A 257 3.64 3.35 2.62
CA GLY A 257 2.43 3.30 3.43
C GLY A 257 2.78 3.48 4.91
N ALA A 258 1.97 4.24 5.65
CA ALA A 258 2.10 4.35 7.09
C ALA A 258 0.74 4.33 7.78
N TYR A 259 0.66 3.74 8.97
CA TYR A 259 -0.54 3.76 9.81
C TYR A 259 -0.17 3.91 11.29
N SER A 260 -1.16 4.30 12.08
CA SER A 260 -1.03 4.43 13.54
C SER A 260 -1.59 3.19 14.23
N SER A 261 -0.83 2.54 15.11
CA SER A 261 -1.30 1.44 15.95
C SER A 261 -2.35 1.87 16.97
N ALA A 262 -2.39 3.17 17.30
CA ALA A 262 -3.35 3.76 18.23
C ALA A 262 -4.74 3.99 17.62
N ILE A 263 -4.89 3.85 16.30
CA ILE A 263 -6.14 4.12 15.58
C ILE A 263 -6.64 2.84 14.93
N THR A 264 -7.91 2.53 15.15
CA THR A 264 -8.61 1.46 14.42
C THR A 264 -9.45 2.08 13.30
N PRO A 265 -9.01 2.02 12.03
CA PRO A 265 -9.81 2.50 10.91
C PRO A 265 -10.98 1.56 10.64
N SER A 266 -12.03 2.10 10.00
CA SER A 266 -13.08 1.31 9.38
C SER A 266 -12.78 1.18 7.89
N ILE A 267 -12.75 -0.04 7.36
CA ILE A 267 -12.49 -0.32 5.95
C ILE A 267 -13.72 -1.00 5.37
N SER A 268 -14.14 -0.59 4.17
CA SER A 268 -15.21 -1.23 3.42
C SER A 268 -14.86 -1.40 1.94
N ILE A 269 -15.47 -2.41 1.33
CA ILE A 269 -15.42 -2.66 -0.11
C ILE A 269 -16.85 -2.62 -0.64
N ASN A 270 -17.12 -1.75 -1.62
CA ASN A 270 -18.45 -1.53 -2.18
C ASN A 270 -19.52 -1.27 -1.09
N GLY A 271 -19.14 -0.55 -0.03
CA GLY A 271 -20.00 -0.24 1.12
C GLY A 271 -20.10 -1.36 2.17
N SER A 272 -19.61 -2.57 1.91
CA SER A 272 -19.61 -3.68 2.87
C SER A 272 -18.35 -3.64 3.75
N GLY A 273 -18.51 -3.64 5.07
CA GLY A 273 -17.39 -3.57 6.01
C GLY A 273 -16.48 -4.79 5.95
N LEU A 274 -15.16 -4.57 6.07
CA LEU A 274 -14.14 -5.61 6.16
C LEU A 274 -13.57 -5.71 7.58
N PRO A 275 -13.23 -6.92 8.04
CA PRO A 275 -12.44 -7.07 9.26
C PRO A 275 -11.05 -6.47 9.05
N VAL A 276 -10.64 -5.62 10.00
CA VAL A 276 -9.33 -4.97 9.98
C VAL A 276 -8.43 -5.67 10.99
N LYS A 277 -7.28 -6.17 10.53
CA LYS A 277 -6.23 -6.74 11.39
C LYS A 277 -4.95 -5.94 11.17
N GLU A 278 -4.38 -5.41 12.25
CA GLU A 278 -3.16 -4.59 12.20
C GLU A 278 -3.26 -3.42 11.20
N GLY A 279 -4.41 -2.74 11.17
CA GLY A 279 -4.65 -1.61 10.26
C GLY A 279 -4.88 -2.00 8.79
N LYS A 280 -4.92 -3.30 8.46
CA LYS A 280 -5.12 -3.80 7.09
C LYS A 280 -6.41 -4.61 6.98
N GLY A 281 -7.17 -4.37 5.92
CA GLY A 281 -8.29 -5.22 5.49
C GLY A 281 -7.84 -6.16 4.38
N THR A 282 -8.30 -7.41 4.38
CA THR A 282 -8.06 -8.35 3.28
C THR A 282 -9.35 -8.52 2.48
N TYR A 283 -9.29 -8.21 1.18
CA TYR A 283 -10.37 -8.46 0.25
C TYR A 283 -10.04 -9.69 -0.59
N GLU A 284 -10.85 -10.74 -0.45
CA GLU A 284 -10.74 -11.98 -1.22
C GLU A 284 -12.08 -12.30 -1.86
N VAL A 285 -12.07 -12.53 -3.18
CA VAL A 285 -13.26 -12.88 -3.93
C VAL A 285 -12.93 -13.99 -4.92
N ARG A 286 -13.74 -15.06 -4.91
CA ARG A 286 -13.69 -16.08 -5.95
C ARG A 286 -14.45 -15.59 -7.17
N THR A 287 -13.71 -15.29 -8.24
CA THR A 287 -14.30 -14.78 -9.48
C THR A 287 -15.01 -15.91 -10.24
N SER A 288 -16.27 -15.69 -10.65
CA SER A 288 -17.03 -16.60 -11.50
C SER A 288 -17.07 -16.12 -12.97
N GLY A 289 -17.45 -17.01 -13.89
CA GLY A 289 -17.68 -16.66 -15.29
C GLY A 289 -18.83 -15.67 -15.50
N GLY A 290 -19.00 -15.20 -16.75
CA GLY A 290 -19.97 -14.19 -17.17
C GLY A 290 -19.73 -13.76 -18.63
N THR A 291 -20.20 -12.59 -19.04
CA THR A 291 -19.99 -12.08 -20.41
C THR A 291 -18.55 -11.64 -20.59
N PHE A 292 -17.80 -12.38 -21.40
CA PHE A 292 -16.46 -12.01 -21.83
C PHE A 292 -16.53 -11.18 -23.12
N ASP A 293 -15.60 -10.26 -23.30
CA ASP A 293 -15.43 -9.53 -24.55
C ASP A 293 -14.86 -10.42 -25.67
N ALA A 294 -14.67 -9.85 -26.86
CA ALA A 294 -14.12 -10.55 -28.02
C ALA A 294 -12.70 -11.12 -27.78
N ASN A 295 -11.98 -10.58 -26.79
CA ASN A 295 -10.65 -11.01 -26.40
C ASN A 295 -10.66 -12.05 -25.27
N GLY A 296 -11.85 -12.47 -24.81
CA GLY A 296 -12.00 -13.43 -23.72
C GLY A 296 -11.75 -12.83 -22.34
N GLU A 297 -11.91 -11.52 -22.18
CA GLU A 297 -11.72 -10.83 -20.89
C GLU A 297 -13.01 -10.32 -20.28
N MET A 298 -13.00 -10.22 -18.96
CA MET A 298 -14.03 -9.55 -18.19
C MET A 298 -13.38 -8.63 -17.15
N LYS A 299 -13.59 -7.33 -17.31
CA LYS A 299 -13.18 -6.33 -16.33
C LYS A 299 -14.16 -6.32 -15.15
N ARG A 300 -13.61 -6.28 -13.94
CA ARG A 300 -14.35 -6.13 -12.68
C ARG A 300 -13.73 -4.98 -11.92
N SER A 301 -14.54 -4.19 -11.24
CA SER A 301 -14.05 -3.13 -10.38
C SER A 301 -14.64 -3.23 -8.98
N TYR A 302 -13.93 -2.66 -8.02
CA TYR A 302 -14.41 -2.48 -6.67
C TYR A 302 -13.96 -1.13 -6.14
N THR A 303 -14.73 -0.58 -5.21
CA THR A 303 -14.42 0.66 -4.52
C THR A 303 -14.03 0.35 -3.09
N ALA A 304 -12.78 0.64 -2.72
CA ALA A 304 -12.28 0.58 -1.36
C ALA A 304 -12.46 1.92 -0.67
N THR A 305 -13.04 1.89 0.53
CA THR A 305 -13.23 3.09 1.36
C THR A 305 -12.58 2.85 2.72
N VAL A 306 -11.73 3.78 3.13
CA VAL A 306 -11.06 3.78 4.43
C VAL A 306 -11.48 5.02 5.20
N SER A 307 -12.05 4.83 6.40
CA SER A 307 -12.45 5.90 7.29
C SER A 307 -11.67 5.85 8.59
N TYR A 308 -11.13 6.98 9.03
CA TYR A 308 -10.33 7.08 10.26
C TYR A 308 -10.70 8.32 11.09
N PRO A 309 -10.64 8.24 12.43
CA PRO A 309 -10.85 9.40 13.30
C PRO A 309 -9.65 10.36 13.22
N LYS A 310 -9.95 11.65 13.04
CA LYS A 310 -9.00 12.75 13.20
C LYS A 310 -8.84 13.12 14.68
N PRO A 311 -7.76 13.83 15.06
CA PRO A 311 -7.54 14.28 16.44
C PRO A 311 -8.61 15.23 16.98
N ASP A 312 -9.37 15.87 16.09
CA ASP A 312 -10.49 16.75 16.42
C ASP A 312 -11.79 15.98 16.74
N GLY A 313 -11.76 14.64 16.70
CA GLY A 313 -12.90 13.76 16.93
C GLY A 313 -13.81 13.55 15.71
N THR A 314 -13.60 14.29 14.62
CA THR A 314 -14.32 14.06 13.36
C THR A 314 -13.70 12.90 12.58
N ARG A 315 -14.42 12.34 11.61
CA ARG A 315 -13.91 11.25 10.76
C ARG A 315 -13.54 11.78 9.39
N GLU A 316 -12.40 11.33 8.88
CA GLU A 316 -12.03 11.50 7.48
C GLU A 316 -12.25 10.19 6.72
N THR A 317 -12.58 10.30 5.44
CA THR A 317 -12.87 9.15 4.58
C THR A 317 -12.14 9.32 3.26
N VAL A 318 -11.37 8.31 2.88
CA VAL A 318 -10.64 8.21 1.61
C VAL A 318 -11.23 7.06 0.81
N THR A 319 -11.47 7.28 -0.47
CA THR A 319 -12.06 6.29 -1.37
C THR A 319 -11.18 6.11 -2.60
N GLN A 320 -10.95 4.86 -2.99
CA GLN A 320 -10.16 4.48 -4.15
C GLN A 320 -10.92 3.41 -4.94
N GLN A 321 -10.99 3.57 -6.26
CA GLN A 321 -11.58 2.57 -7.16
C GLN A 321 -10.46 1.80 -7.85
N GLU A 322 -10.57 0.47 -7.85
CA GLU A 322 -9.60 -0.43 -8.48
C GLU A 322 -10.29 -1.36 -9.48
N GLU A 323 -9.57 -1.74 -10.54
CA GLU A 323 -10.03 -2.67 -11.58
C GLU A 323 -9.14 -3.92 -11.62
N TYR A 324 -9.75 -5.08 -11.84
CA TYR A 324 -9.05 -6.34 -12.12
C TYR A 324 -9.72 -7.10 -13.27
N THR A 325 -8.94 -7.87 -14.02
CA THR A 325 -9.41 -8.59 -15.20
C THR A 325 -9.48 -10.09 -14.96
N VAL A 326 -10.61 -10.69 -15.30
CA VAL A 326 -10.84 -12.14 -15.27
C VAL A 326 -10.73 -12.68 -16.70
N LEU A 327 -9.85 -13.66 -16.91
CA LEU A 327 -9.63 -14.28 -18.21
C LEU A 327 -10.53 -15.51 -18.39
N LYS A 328 -11.07 -15.69 -19.59
CA LYS A 328 -11.78 -16.91 -19.98
C LYS A 328 -10.78 -18.08 -20.02
N PRO A 329 -11.08 -19.23 -19.38
CA PRO A 329 -10.25 -20.41 -19.52
C PRO A 329 -10.26 -20.88 -20.98
N SER A 330 -9.09 -21.18 -21.54
CA SER A 330 -8.94 -21.69 -22.91
C SER A 330 -8.02 -22.91 -22.93
N VAL A 331 -8.32 -23.84 -23.84
CA VAL A 331 -7.50 -25.03 -24.12
C VAL A 331 -7.24 -25.02 -25.62
N GLU A 332 -5.97 -24.97 -26.01
CA GLU A 332 -5.56 -25.03 -27.42
C GLU A 332 -5.10 -26.46 -27.74
N ILE A 333 -5.75 -27.11 -28.70
CA ILE A 333 -5.35 -28.43 -29.20
C ILE A 333 -4.46 -28.19 -30.41
N MET A 334 -3.15 -28.40 -30.25
CA MET A 334 -2.19 -28.34 -31.35
C MET A 334 -1.84 -29.74 -31.84
N SER A 335 -1.80 -29.93 -33.16
CA SER A 335 -1.20 -31.13 -33.77
C SER A 335 0.30 -31.19 -33.43
N GLN A 336 0.80 -32.35 -33.00
CA GLN A 336 2.23 -32.53 -32.69
C GLN A 336 3.15 -32.35 -33.92
N SER A 337 2.62 -32.56 -35.13
CA SER A 337 3.36 -32.35 -36.37
C SER A 337 2.76 -31.20 -37.19
N MET A 338 3.59 -30.23 -37.57
CA MET A 338 3.20 -29.18 -38.51
C MET A 338 2.99 -29.76 -39.91
N PRO A 339 1.98 -29.27 -40.66
CA PRO A 339 1.75 -29.73 -42.03
C PRO A 339 2.92 -29.35 -42.94
N ALA A 340 3.25 -30.22 -43.89
CA ALA A 340 4.28 -29.95 -44.88
C ALA A 340 3.83 -28.87 -45.88
N LEU A 341 4.73 -27.94 -46.19
CA LEU A 341 4.50 -26.88 -47.18
C LEU A 341 4.70 -27.41 -48.60
N TYR A 342 3.98 -26.85 -49.57
CA TYR A 342 4.19 -27.14 -50.98
C TYR A 342 5.29 -26.26 -51.58
N PHE A 343 6.27 -26.90 -52.23
CA PHE A 343 7.39 -26.26 -52.89
C PHE A 343 6.94 -25.26 -53.96
N LYS A 344 7.49 -24.03 -53.94
CA LYS A 344 7.14 -22.94 -54.88
C LYS A 344 5.64 -22.65 -55.00
N CYS A 345 4.89 -22.81 -53.92
CA CYS A 345 3.47 -22.46 -53.83
C CYS A 345 3.25 -21.44 -52.72
N ALA A 346 2.12 -20.75 -52.76
CA ALA A 346 1.68 -19.85 -51.70
C ALA A 346 1.10 -20.65 -50.53
N ASN A 347 1.92 -20.95 -49.52
CA ASN A 347 1.47 -21.60 -48.29
C ASN A 347 1.07 -20.55 -47.25
N ARG A 348 -0.23 -20.40 -47.02
CA ARG A 348 -0.78 -19.34 -46.15
C ARG A 348 -0.91 -19.85 -44.72
N ILE A 349 -0.28 -19.15 -43.78
CA ILE A 349 -0.30 -19.47 -42.34
C ILE A 349 -0.77 -18.26 -41.55
N GLN A 350 -1.61 -18.51 -40.54
CA GLN A 350 -1.98 -17.54 -39.52
C GLN A 350 -1.15 -17.79 -38.27
N THR A 351 -0.49 -16.74 -37.77
CA THR A 351 0.18 -16.74 -36.47
C THR A 351 -0.61 -15.88 -35.49
N SER A 352 -0.50 -16.18 -34.20
CA SER A 352 -1.11 -15.40 -33.12
C SER A 352 -0.19 -15.43 -31.90
N SER A 353 -0.24 -14.36 -31.10
CA SER A 353 0.39 -14.31 -29.78
C SER A 353 -0.66 -13.87 -28.76
N PRO A 354 -1.26 -14.81 -28.01
CA PRO A 354 -2.31 -14.49 -27.04
C PRO A 354 -1.88 -13.45 -25.99
N GLY A 355 -0.59 -13.40 -25.65
CA GLY A 355 -0.05 -12.43 -24.69
C GLY A 355 0.11 -11.00 -25.24
N LEU A 356 0.28 -10.84 -26.56
CA LEU A 356 0.50 -9.53 -27.18
C LEU A 356 -0.77 -8.90 -27.74
N ARG A 357 -1.74 -9.71 -28.19
CA ARG A 357 -3.07 -9.22 -28.65
C ARG A 357 -2.96 -8.09 -29.67
N ASP A 358 -3.50 -6.90 -29.39
CA ASP A 358 -3.44 -5.73 -30.28
C ASP A 358 -2.01 -5.22 -30.51
N LEU A 359 -1.07 -5.57 -29.63
CA LEU A 359 0.36 -5.30 -29.77
C LEU A 359 1.07 -6.34 -30.65
N PHE A 360 0.37 -7.39 -31.10
CA PHE A 360 0.94 -8.39 -32.00
C PHE A 360 1.00 -7.86 -33.44
N LYS A 361 2.14 -7.27 -33.76
CA LYS A 361 2.53 -6.75 -35.08
C LYS A 361 3.77 -7.50 -35.56
N PRO A 362 3.62 -8.79 -35.93
CA PRO A 362 4.76 -9.62 -36.22
C PRO A 362 5.44 -9.23 -37.53
N THR A 363 6.75 -9.39 -37.55
CA THR A 363 7.57 -9.46 -38.75
C THR A 363 8.06 -10.90 -38.93
N PHE A 364 8.13 -11.33 -40.18
CA PHE A 364 8.47 -12.70 -40.55
C PHE A 364 9.80 -12.74 -41.28
N SER A 365 10.67 -13.65 -40.88
CA SER A 365 12.01 -13.83 -41.46
C SER A 365 12.42 -15.29 -41.39
N GLY A 366 13.58 -15.65 -41.92
CA GLY A 366 14.13 -17.00 -41.78
C GLY A 366 14.85 -17.48 -43.04
N THR A 367 14.88 -18.81 -43.22
CA THR A 367 15.66 -19.46 -44.30
C THR A 367 14.82 -20.48 -45.07
N GLY A 368 15.16 -20.68 -46.36
CA GLY A 368 14.56 -21.72 -47.21
C GLY A 368 13.21 -21.37 -47.83
N ALA A 369 12.74 -20.14 -47.64
CA ALA A 369 11.54 -19.59 -48.26
C ALA A 369 11.63 -18.07 -48.41
N GLU A 370 10.77 -17.54 -49.27
CA GLU A 370 10.34 -16.15 -49.23
C GLU A 370 9.15 -16.03 -48.28
N PHE A 371 9.13 -14.98 -47.44
CA PHE A 371 8.08 -14.73 -46.45
C PHE A 371 7.36 -13.44 -46.81
N ILE A 372 6.11 -13.54 -47.26
CA ILE A 372 5.30 -12.41 -47.70
C ILE A 372 4.30 -12.06 -46.59
N PRO A 373 4.39 -10.89 -45.94
CA PRO A 373 3.47 -10.52 -44.86
C PRO A 373 2.06 -10.20 -45.41
N GLY A 374 1.03 -10.70 -44.75
CA GLY A 374 -0.38 -10.45 -45.06
C GLY A 374 -1.11 -9.54 -44.07
N GLY A 375 -0.42 -9.04 -43.04
CA GLY A 375 -1.00 -8.25 -41.95
C GLY A 375 -1.73 -9.09 -40.90
N GLY A 376 -1.84 -8.58 -39.66
CA GLY A 376 -2.60 -9.23 -38.58
C GLY A 376 -2.16 -10.67 -38.28
N GLY A 377 -0.86 -10.95 -38.31
CA GLY A 377 -0.33 -12.29 -38.07
C GLY A 377 -0.36 -13.24 -39.28
N LYS A 378 -0.89 -12.83 -40.43
CA LYS A 378 -0.88 -13.63 -41.65
C LYS A 378 0.47 -13.56 -42.35
N VAL A 379 0.95 -14.71 -42.81
CA VAL A 379 2.16 -14.84 -43.64
C VAL A 379 1.91 -15.83 -44.76
N THR A 380 2.37 -15.50 -45.97
CA THR A 380 2.47 -16.44 -47.08
C THR A 380 3.92 -16.90 -47.21
N ILE A 381 4.15 -18.19 -47.03
CA ILE A 381 5.46 -18.82 -47.10
C ILE A 381 5.60 -19.46 -48.48
N VAL A 382 6.64 -19.08 -49.22
CA VAL A 382 6.94 -19.60 -50.56
C VAL A 382 8.28 -20.34 -50.51
N PRO A 383 8.26 -21.67 -50.32
CA PRO A 383 9.49 -22.44 -50.14
C PRO A 383 10.33 -22.54 -51.40
N ASN A 384 11.64 -22.40 -51.24
CA ASN A 384 12.65 -22.61 -52.28
C ASN A 384 13.66 -23.73 -51.94
N LEU A 385 13.62 -24.28 -50.72
CA LEU A 385 14.42 -25.43 -50.26
C LEU A 385 13.52 -26.53 -49.68
N ALA A 386 14.11 -27.70 -49.37
CA ALA A 386 13.41 -28.86 -48.79
C ALA A 386 13.00 -28.66 -47.32
N LYS A 387 13.62 -27.72 -46.62
CA LYS A 387 13.33 -27.33 -45.24
C LYS A 387 13.22 -25.82 -45.16
N VAL A 388 12.21 -25.35 -44.44
CA VAL A 388 11.98 -23.93 -44.15
C VAL A 388 12.08 -23.72 -42.66
N ASN A 389 12.73 -22.64 -42.25
CA ASN A 389 12.66 -22.15 -40.89
C ASN A 389 12.01 -20.77 -40.89
N LEU A 390 10.87 -20.62 -40.22
CA LEU A 390 10.16 -19.37 -40.03
C LEU A 390 10.50 -18.79 -38.65
N GLN A 391 11.09 -17.62 -38.62
CA GLN A 391 11.28 -16.83 -37.41
C GLN A 391 10.22 -15.73 -37.34
N VAL A 392 9.52 -15.67 -36.20
CA VAL A 392 8.51 -14.67 -35.90
C VAL A 392 9.08 -13.69 -34.89
N ASN A 393 9.12 -12.40 -35.24
CA ASN A 393 9.60 -11.34 -34.35
C ASN A 393 8.49 -10.29 -34.13
N ASN A 394 8.48 -9.62 -32.99
CA ASN A 394 7.58 -8.49 -32.72
C ASN A 394 8.39 -7.35 -32.12
N ASP A 395 8.36 -6.17 -32.76
CA ASP A 395 9.16 -5.00 -32.36
C ASP A 395 10.65 -5.32 -32.12
N GLY A 396 11.24 -6.13 -33.01
CA GLY A 396 12.66 -6.53 -32.94
C GLY A 396 12.98 -7.67 -31.98
N ILE A 397 12.01 -8.15 -31.19
CA ILE A 397 12.18 -9.28 -30.26
C ILE A 397 11.76 -10.57 -30.95
N ALA A 398 12.62 -11.59 -30.91
CA ALA A 398 12.30 -12.92 -31.42
C ALA A 398 11.31 -13.63 -30.50
N LEU A 399 10.13 -13.96 -31.03
CA LEU A 399 9.08 -14.68 -30.29
C LEU A 399 9.24 -16.20 -30.43
N GLY A 400 9.75 -16.67 -31.57
CA GLY A 400 9.94 -18.10 -31.81
C GLY A 400 10.44 -18.42 -33.22
N SER A 401 10.85 -19.68 -33.39
CA SER A 401 11.34 -20.25 -34.64
C SER A 401 10.61 -21.56 -34.92
N PHE A 402 10.10 -21.73 -36.14
CA PHE A 402 9.23 -22.84 -36.53
C PHE A 402 9.77 -23.52 -37.80
N GLY A 403 10.09 -24.81 -37.69
CA GLY A 403 10.60 -25.61 -38.80
C GLY A 403 9.49 -26.30 -39.59
N PHE A 404 9.50 -26.18 -40.91
CA PHE A 404 8.59 -26.87 -41.82
C PHE A 404 9.34 -27.77 -42.79
N SER A 405 8.77 -28.95 -43.05
CA SER A 405 9.17 -29.81 -44.16
C SER A 405 8.47 -29.37 -45.44
N VAL A 406 9.13 -29.52 -46.58
CA VAL A 406 8.58 -29.13 -47.88
C VAL A 406 8.37 -30.35 -48.77
N ARG A 407 7.15 -30.49 -49.30
CA ARG A 407 6.77 -31.53 -50.26
C ARG A 407 6.60 -30.94 -51.66
N LYS A 408 6.79 -31.77 -52.67
CA LYS A 408 6.53 -31.41 -54.06
C LYS A 408 5.02 -31.26 -54.30
N VAL A 409 4.68 -30.47 -55.31
CA VAL A 409 3.31 -30.35 -55.80
C VAL A 409 2.83 -31.73 -56.29
N PRO A 410 1.63 -32.20 -55.88
CA PRO A 410 1.07 -33.45 -56.37
C PRO A 410 0.91 -33.42 -57.89
N LYS A 411 1.13 -34.56 -58.54
CA LYS A 411 0.99 -34.67 -60.00
C LYS A 411 -0.50 -34.55 -60.37
N PRO A 412 -0.85 -33.82 -61.44
CA PRO A 412 -2.23 -33.76 -61.90
C PRO A 412 -2.64 -35.10 -62.51
N THR A 413 -3.93 -35.42 -62.43
CA THR A 413 -4.53 -36.51 -63.19
C THR A 413 -4.81 -36.04 -64.61
N ILE A 414 -4.30 -36.75 -65.61
CA ILE A 414 -4.55 -36.41 -67.01
C ILE A 414 -5.74 -37.20 -67.54
N SER A 415 -6.61 -36.53 -68.28
CA SER A 415 -7.83 -37.11 -68.82
C SER A 415 -8.02 -36.71 -70.28
N ALA A 416 -8.09 -37.69 -71.18
CA ALA A 416 -8.55 -37.48 -72.55
C ALA A 416 -10.07 -37.32 -72.60
N ILE A 417 -10.53 -36.48 -73.51
CA ILE A 417 -11.95 -36.15 -73.73
C ILE A 417 -12.22 -36.26 -75.23
N ALA A 418 -13.27 -37.00 -75.60
CA ALA A 418 -13.73 -37.13 -76.98
C ALA A 418 -15.16 -36.60 -77.07
N ASN A 419 -15.42 -35.67 -77.99
CA ASN A 419 -16.74 -35.01 -78.14
C ASN A 419 -17.31 -34.45 -76.82
N GLY A 420 -16.46 -33.89 -75.97
CA GLY A 420 -16.86 -33.33 -74.66
C GLY A 420 -17.10 -34.36 -73.56
N GLN A 421 -16.98 -35.66 -73.83
CA GLN A 421 -17.11 -36.73 -72.84
C GLN A 421 -15.76 -37.33 -72.47
N ARG A 422 -15.54 -37.63 -71.18
CA ARG A 422 -14.30 -38.26 -70.70
C ARG A 422 -14.12 -39.63 -71.34
N VAL A 423 -12.93 -39.91 -71.85
CA VAL A 423 -12.56 -41.26 -72.30
C VAL A 423 -12.40 -42.12 -71.05
N SER A 424 -13.41 -42.92 -70.75
CA SER A 424 -13.40 -43.88 -69.66
C SER A 424 -12.79 -45.21 -70.09
N ASP A 425 -12.59 -46.10 -69.12
CA ASP A 425 -12.19 -47.49 -69.39
C ASP A 425 -13.25 -48.22 -70.23
N GLU A 426 -14.53 -47.86 -70.10
CA GLU A 426 -15.59 -48.42 -70.95
C GLU A 426 -15.45 -47.96 -72.40
N THR A 427 -15.17 -46.68 -72.63
CA THR A 427 -14.90 -46.14 -73.98
C THR A 427 -13.70 -46.83 -74.60
N SER A 428 -12.66 -47.08 -73.79
CA SER A 428 -11.43 -47.76 -74.23
C SER A 428 -11.65 -49.26 -74.55
N LYS A 429 -12.73 -49.87 -74.05
CA LYS A 429 -13.09 -51.28 -74.33
C LYS A 429 -14.13 -51.43 -75.44
N ARG A 430 -15.16 -50.60 -75.45
CA ARG A 430 -16.29 -50.68 -76.40
C ARG A 430 -16.00 -49.96 -77.72
N GLY A 431 -15.12 -48.96 -77.69
CA GLY A 431 -14.84 -48.11 -78.84
C GLY A 431 -15.99 -47.15 -79.18
N LEU A 432 -15.63 -46.08 -79.88
CA LEU A 432 -16.57 -45.11 -80.43
C LEU A 432 -16.81 -45.43 -81.91
N ALA A 433 -17.99 -45.08 -82.44
CA ALA A 433 -18.21 -45.24 -83.88
C ALA A 433 -17.16 -44.43 -84.66
N ALA A 434 -16.54 -45.02 -85.69
CA ALA A 434 -15.45 -44.35 -86.44
C ALA A 434 -15.85 -42.95 -86.94
N SER A 435 -17.11 -42.80 -87.36
CA SER A 435 -17.69 -41.56 -87.84
C SER A 435 -18.22 -40.63 -86.75
N SER A 436 -18.15 -40.94 -85.45
CA SER A 436 -18.73 -40.09 -84.40
C SER A 436 -17.73 -39.15 -83.75
N VAL A 437 -16.44 -39.48 -83.69
CA VAL A 437 -15.43 -38.62 -83.05
C VAL A 437 -15.09 -37.44 -83.95
N ARG A 438 -15.29 -36.22 -83.45
CA ARG A 438 -15.01 -34.96 -84.16
C ARG A 438 -14.07 -34.06 -83.42
N THR A 439 -14.09 -34.13 -82.09
CA THR A 439 -13.17 -33.35 -81.27
C THR A 439 -12.47 -34.21 -80.24
N ILE A 440 -11.19 -33.91 -80.01
CA ILE A 440 -10.39 -34.49 -78.94
C ILE A 440 -9.74 -33.35 -78.16
N SER A 441 -9.81 -33.42 -76.83
CA SER A 441 -9.02 -32.58 -75.92
C SER A 441 -8.38 -33.41 -74.82
N VAL A 442 -7.35 -32.87 -74.19
CA VAL A 442 -6.71 -33.48 -73.03
C VAL A 442 -6.63 -32.46 -71.91
N ASN A 443 -7.21 -32.80 -70.76
CA ASN A 443 -7.24 -31.94 -69.59
C ASN A 443 -6.30 -32.47 -68.50
N ALA A 444 -5.71 -31.54 -67.76
CA ALA A 444 -4.93 -31.83 -66.55
C ALA A 444 -5.73 -31.37 -65.33
N ILE A 445 -6.08 -32.31 -64.45
CA ILE A 445 -6.93 -32.08 -63.27
C ILE A 445 -6.04 -32.11 -62.04
N ALA A 446 -6.06 -31.04 -61.25
CA ALA A 446 -5.31 -30.98 -59.99
C ALA A 446 -5.80 -32.01 -58.98
N ASP A 447 -4.90 -32.43 -58.09
CA ASP A 447 -5.25 -33.15 -56.87
C ASP A 447 -6.22 -32.31 -56.01
N GLU A 448 -7.21 -32.97 -55.42
CA GLU A 448 -8.32 -32.31 -54.73
C GLU A 448 -7.86 -31.63 -53.44
N ASP A 449 -7.03 -32.32 -52.63
CA ASP A 449 -6.48 -31.78 -51.39
C ASP A 449 -5.57 -30.58 -51.67
N PHE A 450 -4.70 -30.69 -52.69
CA PHE A 450 -3.85 -29.58 -53.10
C PHE A 450 -4.65 -28.37 -53.61
N LYS A 451 -5.71 -28.61 -54.40
CA LYS A 451 -6.57 -27.54 -54.90
C LYS A 451 -7.35 -26.87 -53.76
N ALA A 452 -7.74 -27.62 -52.74
CA ALA A 452 -8.43 -27.08 -51.58
C ALA A 452 -7.52 -26.17 -50.74
N THR A 453 -6.25 -26.54 -50.54
CA THR A 453 -5.32 -25.75 -49.73
C THR A 453 -4.60 -24.65 -50.52
N ASN A 454 -4.38 -24.83 -51.83
CA ASN A 454 -3.60 -23.94 -52.68
C ASN A 454 -4.27 -23.73 -54.07
N PRO A 455 -5.48 -23.14 -54.13
CA PRO A 455 -6.26 -23.05 -55.36
C PRO A 455 -5.57 -22.26 -56.48
N GLU A 456 -4.84 -21.20 -56.14
CA GLU A 456 -4.09 -20.36 -57.10
C GLU A 456 -2.90 -21.08 -57.73
N ASP A 457 -2.38 -22.11 -57.06
CA ASP A 457 -1.24 -22.91 -57.51
C ASP A 457 -1.65 -24.22 -58.19
N ALA A 458 -2.94 -24.54 -58.17
CA ALA A 458 -3.54 -25.77 -58.68
C ALA A 458 -4.08 -25.64 -60.11
N THR A 459 -3.59 -24.66 -60.88
CA THR A 459 -4.00 -24.47 -62.27
C THR A 459 -3.08 -25.26 -63.21
N PHE A 460 -3.56 -26.40 -63.71
CA PHE A 460 -2.82 -27.24 -64.66
C PHE A 460 -3.45 -27.20 -66.05
N ARG A 461 -2.63 -27.39 -67.08
CA ARG A 461 -3.08 -27.57 -68.47
C ARG A 461 -2.15 -28.50 -69.24
N VAL A 462 -2.70 -29.21 -70.22
CA VAL A 462 -1.88 -29.88 -71.24
C VAL A 462 -1.59 -28.88 -72.35
N SER A 463 -0.32 -28.52 -72.52
CA SER A 463 0.09 -27.49 -73.50
C SER A 463 0.44 -28.07 -74.87
N SER A 464 0.76 -29.36 -74.94
CA SER A 464 1.01 -30.07 -76.21
C SER A 464 0.69 -31.55 -76.08
N PHE A 465 -0.03 -32.10 -77.06
CA PHE A 465 -0.28 -33.52 -77.25
C PHE A 465 -0.38 -33.85 -78.74
N ASN A 466 -0.12 -35.11 -79.11
CA ASN A 466 -0.30 -35.60 -80.48
C ASN A 466 -1.50 -36.54 -80.56
N ILE A 467 -2.12 -36.60 -81.72
CA ILE A 467 -3.20 -37.54 -82.05
C ILE A 467 -2.76 -38.30 -83.30
N TYR A 468 -2.70 -39.62 -83.20
CA TYR A 468 -2.43 -40.51 -84.32
C TYR A 468 -3.65 -41.37 -84.60
N LEU A 469 -4.13 -41.39 -85.84
CA LEU A 469 -5.04 -42.42 -86.32
C LEU A 469 -4.17 -43.63 -86.74
N ALA A 470 -4.39 -44.79 -86.14
CA ALA A 470 -3.62 -45.98 -86.41
C ALA A 470 -4.51 -47.16 -86.80
N SER A 471 -4.07 -47.92 -87.80
CA SER A 471 -4.64 -49.19 -88.23
C SER A 471 -3.59 -50.28 -88.04
N GLY A 472 -3.80 -51.17 -87.06
CA GLY A 472 -2.77 -52.11 -86.61
C GLY A 472 -1.50 -51.39 -86.10
N THR A 473 -0.36 -51.64 -86.76
CA THR A 473 0.96 -51.05 -86.44
C THR A 473 1.30 -49.82 -87.28
N ARG A 474 0.48 -49.44 -88.27
CA ARG A 474 0.77 -48.33 -89.19
C ARG A 474 -0.12 -47.10 -88.89
N PRO A 475 0.45 -45.88 -88.78
CA PRO A 475 -0.35 -44.67 -88.69
C PRO A 475 -0.97 -44.33 -90.06
N LYS A 476 -2.28 -44.08 -90.10
CA LYS A 476 -3.02 -43.57 -91.27
C LYS A 476 -2.96 -42.04 -91.36
N GLY A 477 -2.89 -41.35 -90.22
CA GLY A 477 -2.80 -39.90 -90.16
C GLY A 477 -2.34 -39.41 -88.78
N LYS A 478 -1.85 -38.17 -88.71
CA LYS A 478 -1.35 -37.57 -87.47
C LYS A 478 -1.67 -36.08 -87.36
N LEU A 479 -1.90 -35.63 -86.13
CA LEU A 479 -1.92 -34.23 -85.74
C LEU A 479 -0.95 -34.08 -84.57
N GLU A 480 0.11 -33.30 -84.78
CA GLU A 480 1.17 -33.15 -83.79
C GLU A 480 1.14 -31.76 -83.14
N ASN A 481 1.64 -31.67 -81.91
CA ASN A 481 1.73 -30.42 -81.13
C ASN A 481 0.39 -29.68 -80.96
N GLN A 482 -0.68 -30.44 -80.79
CA GLN A 482 -2.01 -29.89 -80.60
C GLN A 482 -2.24 -29.47 -79.14
N SER A 483 -3.16 -28.53 -78.93
CA SER A 483 -3.54 -28.06 -77.61
C SER A 483 -5.02 -27.67 -77.57
N GLY A 484 -5.61 -27.62 -76.38
CA GLY A 484 -7.02 -27.27 -76.22
C GLY A 484 -7.96 -28.30 -76.85
N ASN A 485 -9.07 -27.81 -77.42
CA ASN A 485 -10.07 -28.63 -78.08
C ASN A 485 -9.77 -28.71 -79.59
N VAL A 486 -9.37 -29.89 -80.05
CA VAL A 486 -8.84 -30.09 -81.40
C VAL A 486 -9.92 -30.69 -82.28
N ASN A 487 -10.19 -30.08 -83.42
CA ASN A 487 -11.03 -30.66 -84.45
C ASN A 487 -10.24 -31.72 -85.23
N ILE A 488 -10.69 -32.97 -85.19
CA ILE A 488 -10.03 -34.11 -85.84
C ILE A 488 -10.75 -34.55 -87.11
N GLY A 489 -11.63 -33.72 -87.68
CA GLY A 489 -12.48 -34.08 -88.81
C GLY A 489 -11.72 -34.65 -90.02
N ALA A 490 -10.52 -34.13 -90.29
CA ALA A 490 -9.65 -34.66 -91.35
C ALA A 490 -9.16 -36.09 -91.08
N LEU A 491 -8.83 -36.42 -89.83
CA LEU A 491 -8.50 -37.80 -89.43
C LEU A 491 -9.76 -38.68 -89.44
N ALA A 492 -10.89 -38.15 -88.98
CA ALA A 492 -12.15 -38.89 -88.91
C ALA A 492 -12.71 -39.31 -90.28
N GLN A 493 -12.42 -38.57 -91.34
CA GLN A 493 -12.77 -38.97 -92.72
C GLN A 493 -12.02 -40.22 -93.20
N GLN A 494 -10.84 -40.50 -92.63
CA GLN A 494 -9.98 -41.63 -92.98
C GLN A 494 -10.15 -42.82 -92.01
N ALA A 495 -10.95 -42.63 -90.97
CA ALA A 495 -11.14 -43.61 -89.91
C ALA A 495 -12.13 -44.69 -90.34
N GLU A 496 -11.71 -45.94 -90.18
CA GLU A 496 -12.53 -47.14 -90.44
C GLU A 496 -12.80 -47.90 -89.14
N PRO A 497 -13.88 -48.71 -89.08
CA PRO A 497 -14.06 -49.69 -88.02
C PRO A 497 -12.80 -50.56 -87.84
N GLY A 498 -12.28 -50.66 -86.62
CA GLY A 498 -11.03 -51.35 -86.29
C GLY A 498 -9.80 -50.46 -86.15
N ASP A 499 -9.87 -49.19 -86.56
CA ASP A 499 -8.82 -48.20 -86.29
C ASP A 499 -8.86 -47.71 -84.83
N ARG A 500 -7.85 -46.94 -84.42
CA ARG A 500 -7.82 -46.27 -83.10
C ARG A 500 -7.18 -44.90 -83.16
N TYR A 501 -7.66 -43.99 -82.33
CA TYR A 501 -6.92 -42.77 -81.99
C TYR A 501 -5.98 -43.04 -80.84
N LEU A 502 -4.68 -42.87 -81.07
CA LEU A 502 -3.65 -42.85 -80.04
C LEU A 502 -3.30 -41.40 -79.71
N ILE A 503 -3.56 -40.99 -78.48
CA ILE A 503 -3.30 -39.64 -77.99
C ILE A 503 -2.08 -39.71 -77.08
N THR A 504 -0.98 -39.04 -77.45
CA THR A 504 0.24 -39.00 -76.62
C THR A 504 0.42 -37.61 -76.03
N VAL A 505 0.59 -37.53 -74.71
CA VAL A 505 0.77 -36.26 -74.00
C VAL A 505 2.23 -35.87 -74.04
N ASN A 506 2.54 -34.70 -74.61
CA ASN A 506 3.92 -34.25 -74.77
C ASN A 506 4.34 -33.32 -73.63
N LYS A 507 3.48 -32.34 -73.28
CA LYS A 507 3.81 -31.31 -72.29
C LYS A 507 2.62 -30.96 -71.41
N VAL A 508 2.84 -30.98 -70.09
CA VAL A 508 1.90 -30.50 -69.07
C VAL A 508 2.52 -29.33 -68.35
N GLN A 509 1.73 -28.29 -68.12
CA GLN A 509 2.16 -27.06 -67.48
C GLN A 509 1.28 -26.74 -66.28
N ARG A 510 1.88 -26.08 -65.29
CA ARG A 510 1.21 -25.49 -64.13
C ARG A 510 1.41 -23.99 -64.13
N LYS A 511 0.37 -23.24 -63.82
CA LYS A 511 0.47 -21.80 -63.50
C LYS A 511 0.45 -21.65 -61.98
N ASN A 512 1.49 -21.06 -61.40
CA ASN A 512 1.57 -20.81 -59.96
C ASN A 512 0.83 -19.52 -59.55
N PHE A 513 0.76 -19.25 -58.24
CA PHE A 513 0.08 -18.07 -57.70
C PHE A 513 0.69 -16.73 -58.16
N LYS A 514 1.97 -16.70 -58.57
CA LYS A 514 2.64 -15.53 -59.17
C LYS A 514 2.34 -15.37 -60.67
N GLY A 515 1.62 -16.33 -61.26
CA GLY A 515 1.30 -16.36 -62.68
C GLY A 515 2.39 -16.95 -63.57
N GLU A 516 3.46 -17.46 -62.99
CA GLU A 516 4.56 -18.11 -63.73
C GLU A 516 4.13 -19.50 -64.20
N ILE A 517 4.63 -19.90 -65.37
CA ILE A 517 4.32 -21.19 -65.99
C ILE A 517 5.52 -22.12 -65.81
N GLU A 518 5.28 -23.27 -65.18
CA GLU A 518 6.29 -24.31 -64.98
C GLU A 518 5.87 -25.60 -65.69
N GLU A 519 6.85 -26.34 -66.22
CA GLU A 519 6.61 -27.67 -66.79
C GLU A 519 6.47 -28.72 -65.69
N VAL A 520 5.47 -29.59 -65.83
CA VAL A 520 5.17 -30.66 -64.87
C VAL A 520 5.50 -31.99 -65.52
N SER A 521 6.49 -32.69 -64.96
CA SER A 521 6.83 -34.03 -65.41
C SER A 521 5.77 -35.03 -64.93
N VAL A 522 4.94 -35.47 -65.87
CA VAL A 522 3.88 -36.45 -65.64
C VAL A 522 4.22 -37.86 -66.15
N GLY A 523 5.42 -38.06 -66.71
CA GLY A 523 5.82 -39.30 -67.36
C GLY A 523 5.22 -39.46 -68.77
N GLU A 524 5.55 -40.56 -69.45
CA GLU A 524 4.92 -40.90 -70.73
C GLU A 524 3.48 -41.33 -70.49
N MET A 525 2.53 -40.61 -71.08
CA MET A 525 1.11 -40.95 -71.00
C MET A 525 0.49 -40.98 -72.39
N SER A 526 -0.20 -42.07 -72.66
CA SER A 526 -0.98 -42.25 -73.88
C SER A 526 -2.38 -42.74 -73.59
N PHE A 527 -3.37 -42.23 -74.31
CA PHE A 527 -4.75 -42.69 -74.27
C PHE A 527 -5.10 -43.30 -75.62
N THR A 528 -5.85 -44.41 -75.60
CA THR A 528 -6.30 -45.07 -76.83
C THR A 528 -7.82 -45.03 -76.89
N ILE A 529 -8.36 -44.55 -78.02
CA ILE A 529 -9.79 -44.60 -78.31
C ILE A 529 -9.97 -45.55 -79.50
N PRO A 530 -10.39 -46.81 -79.29
CA PRO A 530 -10.69 -47.72 -80.38
C PRO A 530 -11.94 -47.28 -81.14
N LEU A 531 -11.99 -47.59 -82.43
CA LEU A 531 -13.08 -47.25 -83.32
C LEU A 531 -13.80 -48.51 -83.80
N ARG A 532 -15.13 -48.45 -83.82
CA ARG A 532 -16.00 -49.55 -84.25
C ARG A 532 -16.97 -49.14 -85.35
#